data_AF-A0A7M2R0Z2-F1
#
_entry.id   AF-A0A7M2R0Z2-F1
#
_cell.length_a   1.000
_cell.length_b   1.000
_cell.length_c   1.000
_cell.angle_alpha   90.00
_cell.angle_beta   90.00
_cell.angle_gamma   90.00
#
_symmetry.space_group_name_H-M   'P 1'
#
loop_
_entity.id
_entity.type
_entity.pdbx_description
1 polymer ?
#
loop_
_entity_poly.entity_id
_entity_poly.type
_entity_poly.pdbx_seq_one_letter_code
_entity_poly.pdbx_strand_id
1 'polypeptide(L)'
;MSRLEQFGLLTEQSSVLLIHKIGFFLSETLKSIAEIVNIVVSSLSTTDIVRQSYIGENGVFKIKKGSIIMDMSTRDAETAIDLAIPADELGLLFDDCPTSGEPAGADNGTLTIMVGDNIQKCEKIRSILEVLGEKIIT
;
A
#
# COMPACT_ATOMS: atom_id res chain seq x y z
N MET A 1 10.79 -10.38 -18.54
CA MET A 1 10.27 -9.88 -17.25
C MET A 1 10.48 -8.38 -17.26
N SER A 2 9.41 -7.59 -17.42
CA SER A 2 9.50 -6.12 -17.32
C SER A 2 9.88 -5.76 -15.88
N ARG A 3 10.92 -4.95 -15.71
CA ARG A 3 11.35 -4.42 -14.42
C ARG A 3 10.21 -3.56 -13.88
N LEU A 4 9.69 -3.88 -12.69
CA LEU A 4 8.74 -3.00 -12.00
C LEU A 4 9.50 -1.73 -11.61
N GLU A 5 9.06 -0.57 -12.11
CA GLU A 5 9.54 0.72 -11.63
C GLU A 5 8.81 1.02 -10.31
N GLN A 6 9.58 1.30 -9.26
CA GLN A 6 9.06 1.50 -7.93
C GLN A 6 9.14 3.00 -7.59
N PHE A 7 8.04 3.55 -7.08
CA PHE A 7 7.91 4.96 -6.74
C PHE A 7 7.59 5.07 -5.25
N GLY A 8 8.26 5.98 -4.55
CA GLY A 8 8.11 6.15 -3.11
C GLY A 8 7.89 7.59 -2.72
N LEU A 9 7.02 7.80 -1.73
CA LEU A 9 6.94 9.03 -0.95
C LEU A 9 7.16 8.67 0.52
N LEU A 10 8.21 9.21 1.11
CA LEU A 10 8.52 9.05 2.52
C LEU A 10 8.72 10.44 3.12
N THR A 11 8.23 10.62 4.35
CA THR A 11 8.31 11.90 5.07
C THR A 11 9.63 12.07 5.82
N GLU A 12 10.36 10.98 6.03
CA GLU A 12 11.59 10.92 6.81
C GLU A 12 12.82 10.91 5.88
N GLN A 13 13.71 11.89 6.05
CA GLN A 13 14.80 12.18 5.10
C GLN A 13 15.79 11.02 4.93
N SER A 14 16.08 10.24 5.98
CA SER A 14 17.02 9.13 5.86
C SER A 14 16.43 7.98 5.03
N SER A 15 15.13 7.72 5.17
CA SER A 15 14.40 6.75 4.37
C SER A 15 14.29 7.16 2.89
N VAL A 16 14.06 8.45 2.58
CA VAL A 16 14.05 8.98 1.19
C VAL A 16 15.38 8.70 0.48
N LEU A 17 16.50 8.94 1.17
CA LEU A 17 17.83 8.73 0.61
C LEU A 17 18.11 7.23 0.34
N LEU A 18 17.60 6.35 1.21
CA LEU A 18 17.75 4.91 1.08
C LEU A 18 16.99 4.39 -0.14
N ILE A 19 15.71 4.75 -0.29
CA ILE A 19 14.88 4.26 -1.40
C ILE A 19 15.39 4.74 -2.77
N HIS A 20 15.90 5.98 -2.85
CA HIS A 20 16.53 6.49 -4.06
C HIS A 20 17.78 5.68 -4.44
N LYS A 21 18.61 5.30 -3.46
CA LYS A 21 19.82 4.48 -3.70
C LYS A 21 19.52 3.08 -4.21
N ILE A 22 18.40 2.48 -3.82
CA ILE A 22 17.96 1.16 -4.29
C ILE A 22 17.15 1.23 -5.60
N GLY A 23 17.02 2.42 -6.20
CA GLY A 23 16.47 2.62 -7.54
C GLY A 23 15.00 3.01 -7.61
N PHE A 24 14.41 3.48 -6.50
CA PHE A 24 13.08 4.08 -6.55
C PHE A 24 13.13 5.48 -7.15
N PHE A 25 12.14 5.80 -7.95
CA PHE A 25 11.87 7.17 -8.34
C PHE A 25 11.17 7.90 -7.21
N LEU A 26 11.74 9.03 -6.80
CA LEU A 26 11.15 9.89 -5.78
C LEU A 26 10.09 10.80 -6.42
N SER A 27 9.02 11.00 -5.67
CA SER A 27 8.01 11.98 -5.99
C SER A 27 7.76 12.90 -4.79
N GLU A 28 7.34 14.13 -5.06
CA GLU A 28 7.04 15.13 -4.01
C GLU A 28 5.63 14.99 -3.45
N THR A 29 4.71 14.33 -4.19
CA THR A 29 3.30 14.24 -3.78
C THR A 29 2.68 12.89 -4.12
N LEU A 30 1.75 12.44 -3.27
CA LEU A 30 0.93 11.25 -3.52
C LEU A 30 0.13 11.35 -4.83
N LYS A 31 -0.34 12.56 -5.16
CA LYS A 31 -1.04 12.84 -6.42
C LYS A 31 -0.20 12.48 -7.65
N SER A 32 1.04 12.95 -7.71
CA SER A 32 1.91 12.65 -8.86
C SER A 32 2.35 11.20 -8.91
N ILE A 33 2.45 10.49 -7.77
CA ILE A 33 2.58 9.02 -7.77
C ILE A 33 1.34 8.37 -8.40
N ALA A 34 0.15 8.78 -7.97
CA ALA A 34 -1.12 8.22 -8.45
C ALA A 34 -1.35 8.43 -9.96
N GLU A 35 -0.70 9.42 -10.58
CA GLU A 35 -0.77 9.65 -12.03
C GLU A 35 0.05 8.64 -12.85
N ILE A 36 1.05 7.99 -12.26
CA ILE A 36 2.05 7.18 -12.99
C ILE A 36 2.11 5.71 -12.55
N VAL A 37 1.44 5.34 -11.45
CA VAL A 37 1.41 3.96 -10.95
C VAL A 37 0.02 3.31 -11.09
N ASN A 38 -0.01 1.98 -11.05
CA ASN A 38 -1.24 1.19 -11.03
C ASN A 38 -1.38 0.31 -9.78
N ILE A 39 -0.33 0.27 -8.96
CA ILE A 39 -0.30 -0.47 -7.70
C ILE A 39 0.31 0.45 -6.65
N VAL A 40 -0.37 0.62 -5.53
CA VAL A 40 0.11 1.35 -4.35
C VAL A 40 0.18 0.37 -3.19
N VAL A 41 1.31 0.36 -2.49
CA VAL A 41 1.49 -0.34 -1.21
C VAL A 41 1.87 0.73 -0.18
N SER A 42 1.21 0.75 0.97
CA SER A 42 1.54 1.70 2.03
C SER A 42 1.58 1.06 3.40
N SER A 43 2.40 1.63 4.28
CA SER A 43 2.42 1.34 5.70
C SER A 43 2.60 2.67 6.42
N LEU A 44 1.52 3.17 7.02
CA LEU A 44 1.40 4.53 7.52
C LEU A 44 1.20 4.51 9.05
N SER A 45 1.65 5.57 9.71
CA SER A 45 1.83 5.58 11.17
C SER A 45 0.57 5.87 11.99
N THR A 46 -0.42 6.57 11.44
CA THR A 46 -1.65 6.91 12.16
C THR A 46 -2.88 6.85 11.26
N THR A 47 -4.04 6.64 11.87
CA THR A 47 -5.35 6.63 11.20
C THR A 47 -5.63 7.95 10.44
N ASP A 48 -5.22 9.09 10.99
CA ASP A 48 -5.39 10.40 10.33
C ASP A 48 -4.53 10.52 9.06
N ILE A 49 -3.27 10.08 9.13
CA ILE A 49 -2.36 10.06 7.98
C ILE A 49 -2.91 9.12 6.90
N VAL A 50 -3.45 7.96 7.30
CA VAL A 50 -4.11 7.01 6.41
C VAL A 50 -5.26 7.70 5.66
N ARG A 51 -6.22 8.30 6.38
CA ARG A 51 -7.36 8.99 5.75
C ARG A 51 -6.90 10.10 4.80
N GLN A 52 -5.98 10.96 5.24
CA GLN A 52 -5.46 12.05 4.41
C GLN A 52 -4.73 11.52 3.17
N SER A 53 -3.95 10.44 3.32
CA SER A 53 -3.20 9.84 2.23
C SER A 53 -4.10 9.24 1.16
N TYR A 54 -5.28 8.72 1.53
CA TYR A 54 -6.20 8.12 0.57
C TYR A 54 -7.20 9.11 -0.02
N ILE A 55 -8.03 9.70 0.85
CA ILE A 55 -9.19 10.51 0.45
C ILE A 55 -8.94 12.02 0.55
N GLY A 56 -7.79 12.44 1.09
CA GLY A 56 -7.45 13.86 1.20
C GLY A 56 -7.29 14.55 -0.16
N GLU A 57 -7.15 15.88 -0.15
CA GLU A 57 -7.03 16.70 -1.36
C GLU A 57 -5.91 16.21 -2.30
N ASN A 58 -4.77 15.81 -1.74
CA ASN A 58 -3.64 15.24 -2.48
C ASN A 58 -3.54 13.71 -2.40
N GLY A 59 -4.59 13.04 -1.92
CA GLY A 59 -4.58 11.60 -1.66
C GLY A 59 -4.62 10.71 -2.91
N VAL A 60 -4.25 9.44 -2.74
CA VAL A 60 -3.99 8.47 -3.81
C VAL A 60 -5.25 7.97 -4.52
N PHE A 61 -6.45 8.14 -3.96
CA PHE A 61 -7.70 7.64 -4.59
C PHE A 61 -8.04 8.31 -5.94
N LYS A 62 -7.24 9.30 -6.35
CA LYS A 62 -7.28 9.89 -7.70
C LYS A 62 -6.50 9.06 -8.73
N ILE A 63 -5.92 7.93 -8.32
CA ILE A 63 -5.25 6.96 -9.18
C ILE A 63 -6.20 6.42 -10.27
N LYS A 64 -5.62 5.90 -11.35
CA LYS A 64 -6.39 5.33 -12.46
C LYS A 64 -7.36 4.23 -11.98
N LYS A 65 -8.60 4.26 -12.46
CA LYS A 65 -9.60 3.19 -12.24
C LYS A 65 -9.03 1.80 -12.54
N GLY A 66 -9.38 0.83 -11.71
CA GLY A 66 -8.87 -0.55 -11.78
C GLY A 66 -7.48 -0.74 -11.18
N SER A 67 -6.87 0.32 -10.62
CA SER A 67 -5.61 0.20 -9.88
C SER A 67 -5.81 -0.50 -8.54
N ILE A 68 -4.73 -1.09 -8.05
CA ILE A 68 -4.67 -1.84 -6.79
C ILE A 68 -4.06 -0.95 -5.70
N ILE A 69 -4.67 -0.95 -4.52
CA ILE A 69 -4.18 -0.26 -3.33
C ILE A 69 -4.16 -1.28 -2.20
N MET A 70 -2.98 -1.57 -1.67
CA MET A 70 -2.78 -2.44 -0.51
C MET A 70 -2.36 -1.57 0.68
N ASP A 71 -3.23 -1.46 1.68
CA ASP A 71 -2.86 -0.81 2.92
C ASP A 71 -2.38 -1.81 3.96
N MET A 72 -1.13 -1.69 4.36
CA MET A 72 -0.49 -2.54 5.35
C MET A 72 -0.37 -1.85 6.72
N SER A 73 -1.11 -0.75 6.92
CA SER A 73 -1.06 0.03 8.15
C SER A 73 -1.86 -0.66 9.26
N THR A 74 -1.32 -0.70 10.47
CA THR A 74 -2.05 -1.23 11.63
C THR A 74 -3.03 -0.19 12.15
N ARG A 75 -4.34 -0.44 12.03
CA ARG A 75 -5.42 0.48 12.44
C ARG A 75 -6.70 -0.25 12.81
N ASP A 76 -7.71 0.51 13.23
CA ASP A 76 -9.05 0.01 13.52
C ASP A 76 -9.80 -0.41 12.24
N ALA A 77 -10.70 -1.39 12.40
CA ALA A 77 -11.49 -1.94 11.30
C ALA A 77 -12.50 -0.94 10.71
N GLU A 78 -12.98 0.01 11.51
CA GLU A 78 -13.93 1.05 11.05
C GLU A 78 -13.29 1.91 9.96
N THR A 79 -12.04 2.33 10.15
CA THR A 79 -11.31 3.09 9.15
C THR A 79 -11.07 2.30 7.86
N ALA A 80 -10.87 0.98 7.93
CA ALA A 80 -10.75 0.14 6.73
C ALA A 80 -12.06 0.12 5.93
N ILE A 81 -13.19 -0.02 6.61
CA ILE A 81 -14.52 0.01 6.00
C ILE A 81 -14.81 1.38 5.38
N ASP A 82 -14.52 2.47 6.10
CA ASP A 82 -14.71 3.86 5.65
C ASP A 82 -13.95 4.17 4.36
N LEU A 83 -12.81 3.52 4.13
CA LEU A 83 -11.98 3.70 2.94
C LEU A 83 -12.37 2.77 1.80
N ALA A 84 -12.85 1.56 2.11
CA ALA A 84 -13.28 0.59 1.11
C ALA A 84 -14.49 1.12 0.30
N ILE A 85 -15.46 1.75 0.96
CA ILE A 85 -16.68 2.28 0.31
C ILE A 85 -16.34 3.26 -0.84
N PRO A 86 -15.64 4.38 -0.60
CA PRO A 86 -15.30 5.31 -1.68
C PRO A 86 -14.31 4.70 -2.70
N ALA A 87 -13.47 3.75 -2.30
CA ALA A 87 -12.59 3.05 -3.25
C ALA A 87 -13.41 2.24 -4.27
N ASP A 88 -14.42 1.51 -3.81
CA ASP A 88 -15.33 0.74 -4.67
C ASP A 88 -16.13 1.65 -5.61
N GLU A 89 -16.63 2.80 -5.13
CA GLU A 89 -17.32 3.80 -5.96
C GLU A 89 -16.44 4.35 -7.09
N LEU A 90 -15.15 4.49 -6.83
CA LEU A 90 -14.14 4.91 -7.81
C LEU A 90 -13.67 3.76 -8.73
N GLY A 91 -14.11 2.53 -8.45
CA GLY A 91 -13.70 1.32 -9.17
C GLY A 91 -12.24 0.96 -8.94
N LEU A 92 -11.74 1.20 -7.73
CA LEU A 92 -10.41 0.81 -7.26
C LEU A 92 -10.48 -0.57 -6.59
N LEU A 93 -9.36 -1.28 -6.58
CA LEU A 93 -9.20 -2.51 -5.80
C LEU A 93 -8.46 -2.14 -4.52
N PHE A 94 -9.19 -1.89 -3.43
CA PHE A 94 -8.62 -1.54 -2.12
C PHE A 94 -8.64 -2.75 -1.19
N ASP A 95 -7.45 -3.21 -0.81
CA ASP A 95 -7.25 -4.35 0.08
C ASP A 95 -6.65 -3.86 1.40
N ASP A 96 -7.35 -4.13 2.51
CA ASP A 96 -6.84 -3.95 3.86
C ASP A 96 -5.99 -5.18 4.24
N CYS A 97 -4.68 -4.98 4.34
CA CYS A 97 -3.67 -6.02 4.47
C CYS A 97 -2.74 -5.80 5.68
N PRO A 98 -3.25 -5.55 6.92
CA PRO A 98 -2.40 -5.27 8.06
C PRO A 98 -1.40 -6.41 8.32
N THR A 99 -0.20 -6.03 8.77
CA THR A 99 0.90 -6.97 9.00
C THR A 99 1.22 -7.15 10.47
N SER A 100 1.64 -8.35 10.83
CA SER A 100 2.23 -8.68 12.13
C SER A 100 3.66 -9.19 11.93
N GLY A 101 4.57 -8.71 12.78
CA GLY A 101 6.00 -9.00 12.75
C GLY A 101 6.82 -7.80 13.24
N GLU A 102 8.05 -8.06 13.66
CA GLU A 102 9.02 -6.99 13.95
C GLU A 102 9.64 -6.45 12.65
N PRO A 103 10.31 -5.28 12.65
CA PRO A 103 10.99 -4.75 11.47
C PRO A 103 11.93 -5.75 10.79
N ALA A 104 12.61 -6.61 11.56
CA ALA A 104 13.43 -7.69 11.03
C ALA A 104 12.64 -8.69 10.17
N GLY A 105 11.34 -8.88 10.45
CA GLY A 105 10.46 -9.70 9.61
C GLY A 105 10.18 -9.06 8.25
N ALA A 106 10.07 -7.74 8.18
CA ALA A 106 9.94 -7.02 6.91
C ALA A 106 11.22 -7.12 6.07
N ASP A 107 12.39 -6.97 6.72
CA ASP A 107 13.69 -7.10 6.05
C ASP A 107 13.93 -8.49 5.45
N ASN A 108 13.42 -9.53 6.13
CA ASN A 108 13.60 -10.93 5.71
C ASN A 108 12.42 -11.48 4.88
N GLY A 109 11.36 -10.70 4.66
CA GLY A 109 10.16 -11.17 3.95
C GLY A 109 9.37 -12.24 4.71
N THR A 110 9.41 -12.23 6.04
CA THR A 110 8.76 -13.23 6.91
C THR A 110 7.59 -12.67 7.71
N LEU A 111 6.97 -11.58 7.24
CA LEU A 111 5.78 -11.03 7.89
C LEU A 111 4.61 -12.01 7.83
N THR A 112 3.72 -11.90 8.83
CA THR A 112 2.36 -12.44 8.72
C THR A 112 1.45 -11.33 8.19
N ILE A 113 0.77 -11.57 7.08
CA ILE A 113 -0.11 -10.61 6.42
C ILE A 113 -1.55 -11.11 6.50
N MET A 114 -2.45 -10.27 6.99
CA MET A 114 -3.87 -10.57 7.14
C MET A 114 -4.64 -9.81 6.07
N VAL A 115 -5.25 -10.50 5.11
CA VAL A 115 -5.98 -9.90 4.00
C VAL A 115 -7.47 -9.89 4.36
N GLY A 116 -8.07 -8.71 4.45
CA GLY A 116 -9.48 -8.55 4.82
C GLY A 116 -10.48 -8.91 3.71
N ASP A 117 -10.00 -9.19 2.50
CA ASP A 117 -10.85 -9.38 1.32
C ASP A 117 -10.93 -10.84 0.86
N ASN A 118 -11.85 -11.13 -0.06
CA ASN A 118 -12.11 -12.49 -0.52
C ASN A 118 -10.90 -13.11 -1.25
N ILE A 119 -10.89 -14.46 -1.30
CA ILE A 119 -9.79 -15.23 -1.88
C ILE A 119 -9.46 -14.83 -3.33
N GLN A 120 -10.46 -14.41 -4.11
CA GLN A 120 -10.27 -14.06 -5.53
C GLN A 120 -9.55 -12.73 -5.72
N LYS A 121 -9.75 -11.77 -4.81
CA LYS A 121 -8.99 -10.52 -4.78
C LYS A 121 -7.58 -10.76 -4.24
N CYS A 122 -7.43 -11.57 -3.19
CA CYS A 122 -6.12 -11.97 -2.68
C CYS A 122 -5.23 -12.58 -3.76
N GLU A 123 -5.75 -13.42 -4.65
CA GLU A 123 -4.95 -14.01 -5.74
C GLU A 123 -4.35 -12.97 -6.71
N LYS A 124 -4.98 -11.79 -6.87
CA LYS A 124 -4.44 -10.73 -7.75
C LYS A 124 -3.22 -10.04 -7.17
N ILE A 125 -3.08 -10.07 -5.84
CA ILE A 125 -1.99 -9.41 -5.11
C ILE A 125 -1.02 -10.41 -4.46
N ARG A 126 -1.31 -11.71 -4.52
CA ARG A 126 -0.54 -12.78 -3.89
C ARG A 126 0.96 -12.68 -4.18
N SER A 127 1.35 -12.45 -5.43
CA SER A 127 2.77 -12.36 -5.80
C SER A 127 3.51 -11.20 -5.12
N ILE A 128 2.80 -10.16 -4.69
CA ILE A 128 3.38 -9.04 -3.93
C ILE A 128 3.41 -9.38 -2.44
N LEU A 129 2.34 -9.99 -1.93
CA LEU A 129 2.26 -10.44 -0.54
C LEU A 129 3.38 -11.44 -0.20
N GLU A 130 3.65 -12.39 -1.09
CA GLU A 130 4.69 -13.43 -0.93
C GLU A 130 6.13 -12.88 -0.97
N VAL A 131 6.34 -11.62 -1.39
CA VAL A 131 7.64 -10.96 -1.28
C VAL A 131 7.89 -10.44 0.14
N LEU A 132 6.82 -10.02 0.82
CA LEU A 132 6.89 -9.37 2.13
C LEU A 132 6.60 -10.32 3.29
N GLY A 133 5.86 -11.41 3.03
CA GLY A 133 5.36 -12.31 4.05
C GLY A 133 5.59 -13.78 3.75
N GLU A 134 5.87 -14.53 4.81
CA GLU A 134 5.93 -15.99 4.80
C GLU A 134 4.54 -16.60 5.03
N LYS A 135 3.66 -15.86 5.72
CA LYS A 135 2.32 -16.34 6.09
C LYS A 135 1.25 -15.34 5.65
N ILE A 136 0.37 -15.80 4.77
CA ILE A 136 -0.79 -15.03 4.30
C ILE A 136 -2.06 -15.67 4.88
N ILE A 137 -2.87 -14.86 5.56
CA ILE A 137 -4.14 -15.24 6.17
C ILE A 137 -5.25 -14.51 5.41
N THR A 138 -6.27 -15.24 4.95
CA THR A 138 -7.44 -14.75 4.18
C THR A 138 -8.72 -15.24 4.82
#